data_AF-A0A9Q4AEA8-F1
#
_entry.id   AF-A0A9Q4AEA8-F1
#
_cell.length_a   1.000
_cell.length_b   1.000
_cell.length_c   1.000
_cell.angle_alpha   90.00
_cell.angle_beta   90.00
_cell.angle_gamma   90.00
#
_symmetry.space_group_name_H-M   'P 1'
#
loop_
_entity.id
_entity.type
_entity.pdbx_description
1 polymer ?
#
loop_
_entity_poly.entity_id
_entity_poly.type
_entity_poly.pdbx_seq_one_letter_code
_entity_poly.pdbx_strand_id
1 'polypeptide(L)'
;TLKKKPGAIHRSTAMRQMNSKLQDIYTKYYTENPRDFIDLIELISKEGLEKIEESIKELEKINPLNIDTEKIKLLCNRQKETIDENKYKNTEIEEHSKLILNHYGDLLKNSSGDFDKEALII
;
A
#
# COMPACT_ATOMS: atom_id res chain seq x y z
N THR A 1 5.46 -10.83 31.98
CA THR A 1 4.77 -9.91 32.92
C THR A 1 4.09 -8.72 32.26
N LEU A 2 4.35 -8.39 30.99
CA LEU A 2 3.53 -7.44 30.20
C LEU A 2 2.44 -8.12 29.35
N LYS A 3 2.76 -9.29 28.75
CA LYS A 3 1.80 -10.12 28.00
C LYS A 3 0.57 -10.59 28.79
N LYS A 4 0.63 -10.60 30.13
CA LYS A 4 -0.47 -11.05 31.01
C LYS A 4 -1.36 -9.90 31.50
N LYS A 5 -0.91 -8.63 31.42
CA LYS A 5 -1.65 -7.42 31.86
C LYS A 5 -1.20 -6.21 31.03
N PRO A 6 -1.73 -6.02 29.81
CA PRO A 6 -1.30 -4.93 28.93
C PRO A 6 -1.57 -3.53 29.52
N GLY A 7 -2.63 -3.36 30.32
CA GLY A 7 -2.93 -2.11 31.02
C GLY A 7 -1.89 -1.68 32.08
N ALA A 8 -0.94 -2.55 32.46
CA ALA A 8 0.13 -2.20 33.39
C ALA A 8 1.19 -1.27 32.76
N ILE A 9 1.22 -1.17 31.43
CA ILE A 9 2.17 -0.33 30.68
C ILE A 9 2.06 1.13 31.09
N HIS A 10 0.84 1.66 31.14
CA HIS A 10 0.59 3.09 31.32
C HIS A 10 1.19 3.69 32.60
N ARG A 11 1.32 2.89 33.67
CA ARG A 11 1.92 3.30 34.96
C ARG A 11 3.26 2.64 35.25
N SER A 12 3.85 1.97 34.27
CA SER A 12 5.10 1.23 34.47
C SER A 12 6.31 2.15 34.49
N THR A 13 7.35 1.74 35.22
CA THR A 13 8.69 2.34 35.13
C THR A 13 9.26 2.25 33.72
N ALA A 14 8.95 1.18 32.99
CA ALA A 14 9.35 1.01 31.59
C ALA A 14 8.81 2.12 30.68
N MET A 15 7.53 2.50 30.82
CA MET A 15 6.94 3.61 30.05
C MET A 15 7.60 4.95 30.38
N ARG A 16 7.92 5.21 31.67
CA ARG A 16 8.61 6.45 32.06
C ARG A 16 10.06 6.54 31.57
N GLN A 17 10.73 5.39 31.40
CA GLN A 17 12.12 5.30 30.90
C GLN A 17 12.19 5.26 29.37
N MET A 18 11.05 5.12 28.70
CA MET A 18 10.96 5.02 27.26
C MET A 18 11.29 6.35 26.58
N ASN A 19 11.80 6.29 25.35
CA ASN A 19 12.00 7.48 24.52
C ASN A 19 10.69 8.28 24.38
N SER A 20 10.76 9.61 24.48
CA SER A 20 9.60 10.51 24.33
C SER A 20 8.83 10.24 23.04
N LYS A 21 9.52 9.94 21.94
CA LYS A 21 8.90 9.60 20.65
C LYS A 21 7.96 8.39 20.74
N LEU A 22 8.37 7.35 21.45
CA LEU A 22 7.54 6.16 21.65
C LEU A 22 6.36 6.45 22.58
N GLN A 23 6.57 7.30 23.60
CA GLN A 23 5.50 7.71 24.50
C GLN A 23 4.42 8.50 23.73
N ASP A 24 4.83 9.34 22.79
CA ASP A 24 3.91 10.10 21.93
C ASP A 24 3.11 9.16 21.02
N ILE A 25 3.77 8.19 20.36
CA ILE A 25 3.11 7.19 19.53
C ILE A 25 2.09 6.37 20.35
N TYR A 26 2.48 5.95 21.56
CA TYR A 26 1.58 5.22 22.45
C TYR A 26 0.34 6.06 22.80
N THR A 27 0.55 7.30 23.24
CA THR A 27 -0.52 8.18 23.70
C THR A 27 -1.49 8.52 22.57
N LYS A 28 -0.98 8.67 21.35
CA LYS A 28 -1.77 9.05 20.18
C LYS A 28 -2.59 7.92 19.57
N TYR A 29 -2.06 6.69 19.53
CA TYR A 29 -2.69 5.59 18.78
C TYR A 29 -3.05 4.35 19.61
N TYR A 30 -2.46 4.17 20.79
CA TYR A 30 -2.56 2.91 21.54
C TYR A 30 -3.11 3.07 22.96
N THR A 31 -3.63 4.24 23.31
CA THR A 31 -4.24 4.50 24.62
C THR A 31 -5.45 3.59 24.86
N GLU A 32 -6.28 3.37 23.83
CA GLU A 32 -7.46 2.49 23.93
C GLU A 32 -7.09 1.00 23.82
N ASN A 33 -6.04 0.68 23.05
CA ASN A 33 -5.58 -0.69 22.81
C ASN A 33 -4.09 -0.87 23.18
N PRO A 34 -3.76 -0.98 24.48
CA PRO A 34 -2.38 -1.13 24.94
C PRO A 34 -1.76 -2.49 24.58
N ARG A 35 -2.57 -3.46 24.14
CA ARG A 35 -2.10 -4.78 23.68
C ARG A 35 -1.38 -4.66 22.35
N ASP A 36 -1.95 -3.93 21.42
CA ASP A 36 -1.41 -3.75 20.07
C ASP A 36 -0.07 -2.99 20.11
N PHE A 37 0.10 -2.13 21.12
CA PHE A 37 1.39 -1.51 21.37
C PHE A 37 2.51 -2.52 21.66
N ILE A 38 2.22 -3.64 22.31
CA ILE A 38 3.25 -4.68 22.54
C ILE A 38 3.74 -5.24 21.20
N ASP A 39 2.82 -5.44 20.25
CA ASP A 39 3.16 -5.94 18.93
C ASP A 39 3.98 -4.89 18.15
N LEU A 40 3.67 -3.60 18.31
CA LEU A 40 4.50 -2.51 17.79
C LEU A 40 5.91 -2.50 18.39
N ILE A 41 6.05 -2.70 19.71
CA ILE A 41 7.37 -2.78 20.37
C ILE A 41 8.18 -3.95 19.82
N GLU A 42 7.55 -5.10 19.62
CA GLU A 42 8.22 -6.26 19.01
C GLU A 42 8.67 -5.95 17.57
N LEU A 43 7.85 -5.23 16.81
CA LEU A 43 8.18 -4.78 15.46
C LEU A 43 9.35 -3.79 15.44
N ILE A 44 9.35 -2.81 16.36
CA ILE A 44 10.45 -1.85 16.53
C ILE A 44 11.76 -2.56 16.86
N SER A 45 11.72 -3.63 17.66
CA SER A 45 12.91 -4.44 17.97
C SER A 45 13.49 -5.17 16.75
N LYS A 46 12.70 -5.38 15.69
CA LYS A 46 13.12 -6.08 14.46
C LYS A 46 13.57 -5.11 13.38
N GLU A 47 12.80 -4.06 13.14
CA GLU A 47 12.98 -3.13 12.00
C GLU A 47 13.67 -1.81 12.37
N GLY A 48 13.69 -1.47 13.66
CA GLY A 48 14.17 -0.20 14.17
C GLY A 48 13.10 0.88 14.27
N LEU A 49 13.31 1.85 15.15
CA LEU A 49 12.33 2.90 15.43
C LEU A 49 12.16 3.88 14.26
N GLU A 50 13.23 4.20 13.55
CA GLU A 50 13.22 5.19 12.45
C GLU A 50 12.28 4.77 11.32
N LYS A 51 12.35 3.51 10.87
CA LYS A 51 11.45 2.97 9.84
C LYS A 51 9.97 3.01 10.26
N ILE A 52 9.71 2.78 11.55
CA ILE A 52 8.37 2.79 12.11
C ILE A 52 7.82 4.22 12.13
N GLU A 53 8.64 5.21 12.49
CA GLU A 53 8.25 6.62 12.40
C GLU A 53 7.94 7.04 10.95
N GLU A 54 8.75 6.61 9.99
CA GLU A 54 8.50 6.88 8.56
C GLU A 54 7.19 6.24 8.10
N SER A 55 6.97 4.97 8.44
CA SER A 55 5.75 4.24 8.09
C SER A 55 4.50 4.88 8.72
N ILE A 56 4.59 5.35 9.97
CA ILE A 56 3.48 6.07 10.61
C ILE A 56 3.20 7.38 9.88
N LYS A 57 4.22 8.17 9.53
CA LYS A 57 4.04 9.42 8.77
C LYS A 57 3.42 9.18 7.39
N GLU A 58 3.78 8.10 6.72
CA GLU A 58 3.15 7.71 5.46
C GLU A 58 1.68 7.34 5.66
N LEU A 59 1.36 6.57 6.70
CA LEU A 59 -0.03 6.26 7.03
C LEU A 59 -0.83 7.51 7.38
N GLU A 60 -0.25 8.46 8.11
CA GLU A 60 -0.90 9.73 8.43
C GLU A 60 -1.27 10.53 7.19
N LYS A 61 -0.42 10.52 6.16
CA LYS A 61 -0.72 11.17 4.87
C LYS A 61 -1.89 10.50 4.14
N ILE A 62 -2.03 9.19 4.27
CA ILE A 62 -3.08 8.41 3.59
C ILE A 62 -4.38 8.50 4.38
N ASN A 63 -4.34 8.21 5.68
CA ASN A 63 -5.49 8.27 6.58
C ASN A 63 -5.04 8.42 8.05
N PRO A 64 -5.19 9.61 8.66
CA PRO A 64 -4.72 9.88 10.03
C PRO A 64 -5.57 9.22 11.12
N LEU A 65 -6.78 8.74 10.82
CA LEU A 65 -7.73 8.20 11.81
C LEU A 65 -7.62 6.68 12.02
N ASN A 66 -6.96 5.96 11.12
CA ASN A 66 -6.97 4.50 11.13
C ASN A 66 -5.55 3.93 10.98
N ILE A 67 -4.72 4.25 11.97
CA ILE A 67 -3.35 3.77 12.11
C ILE A 67 -3.38 2.53 13.00
N ASP A 68 -2.86 1.41 12.46
CA ASP A 68 -2.87 0.11 13.12
C ASP A 68 -1.50 -0.55 12.95
N THR A 69 -1.11 -1.38 13.91
CA THR A 69 0.17 -2.09 13.91
C THR A 69 0.33 -2.98 12.68
N GLU A 70 -0.74 -3.64 12.23
CA GLU A 70 -0.69 -4.47 11.02
C GLU A 70 -0.44 -3.64 9.75
N LYS A 71 -0.95 -2.41 9.68
CA LYS A 71 -0.70 -1.50 8.56
C LYS A 71 0.72 -0.96 8.57
N ILE A 72 1.22 -0.62 9.76
CA ILE A 72 2.62 -0.20 9.94
C ILE A 72 3.55 -1.34 9.51
N LYS A 73 3.25 -2.57 9.92
CA LYS A 73 3.98 -3.78 9.52
C LYS A 73 3.93 -4.01 8.02
N LEU A 74 2.78 -3.81 7.38
CA LEU A 74 2.63 -3.92 5.93
C LEU A 74 3.54 -2.94 5.19
N LEU A 75 3.61 -1.67 5.64
CA LEU A 75 4.49 -0.67 5.04
C LEU A 75 5.97 -0.93 5.30
N CYS A 76 6.34 -1.36 6.51
CA CYS A 76 7.72 -1.74 6.81
C CYS A 76 8.19 -2.94 5.98
N ASN A 77 7.32 -3.94 5.77
CA ASN A 77 7.63 -5.13 4.98
C ASN A 77 7.53 -4.92 3.47
N ARG A 78 6.90 -3.83 3.04
CA ARG A 78 6.88 -3.45 1.63
C ARG A 78 8.32 -3.10 1.27
N GLN A 79 9.04 -4.10 0.73
CA GLN A 79 10.28 -3.83 0.01
C GLN A 79 9.98 -2.68 -0.94
N LYS A 80 10.87 -1.69 -1.00
CA LYS A 80 10.84 -0.67 -2.05
C LYS A 80 10.98 -1.42 -3.37
N GLU A 81 9.87 -1.95 -3.88
CA GLU A 81 9.69 -2.16 -5.29
C GLU A 81 9.83 -0.75 -5.83
N THR A 82 11.06 -0.41 -6.21
CA THR A 82 11.28 0.65 -7.18
C THR A 82 10.33 0.29 -8.30
N ILE A 83 9.24 1.05 -8.42
CA ILE A 83 8.39 1.01 -9.59
C ILE A 83 9.33 1.49 -10.69
N ASP A 84 10.08 0.56 -11.27
CA ASP A 84 10.86 0.84 -12.45
C ASP A 84 9.81 1.13 -13.51
N GLU A 85 9.66 2.41 -13.83
CA GLU A 85 8.71 2.92 -14.82
C GLU A 85 8.90 2.24 -16.19
N ASN A 86 10.00 1.49 -16.39
CA ASN A 86 10.30 0.71 -17.58
C ASN A 86 9.99 -0.79 -17.51
N LYS A 87 9.45 -1.33 -16.41
CA LYS A 87 9.22 -2.80 -16.28
C LYS A 87 8.22 -3.36 -17.31
N TYR A 88 7.37 -2.52 -17.91
CA TYR A 88 6.29 -2.93 -18.81
C TYR A 88 6.43 -2.43 -20.25
N LYS A 89 7.62 -2.03 -20.70
CA LYS A 89 7.84 -1.74 -22.13
C LYS A 89 7.94 -3.03 -22.94
N ASN A 90 7.11 -3.16 -23.99
CA ASN A 90 7.13 -4.25 -24.97
C ASN A 90 6.74 -5.62 -24.40
N THR A 91 5.56 -5.69 -23.77
CA THR A 91 4.99 -7.00 -23.42
C THR A 91 4.37 -7.66 -24.65
N GLU A 92 4.45 -8.98 -24.72
CA GLU A 92 3.81 -9.78 -25.78
C GLU A 92 2.30 -9.48 -25.90
N ILE A 93 1.65 -9.16 -24.77
CA ILE A 93 0.24 -8.74 -24.70
C ILE A 93 0.01 -7.43 -25.46
N GLU A 94 0.90 -6.45 -25.29
CA GLU A 94 0.80 -5.15 -25.99
C GLU A 94 0.95 -5.32 -27.50
N GLU A 95 1.90 -6.15 -27.93
CA GLU A 95 2.12 -6.46 -29.35
C GLU A 95 0.90 -7.16 -29.97
N HIS A 96 0.38 -8.19 -29.32
CA HIS A 96 -0.83 -8.87 -29.78
C HIS A 96 -2.05 -7.94 -29.80
N SER A 97 -2.19 -7.07 -28.80
CA SER A 97 -3.30 -6.12 -28.75
C SER A 97 -3.23 -5.13 -29.92
N LYS A 98 -2.03 -4.64 -30.27
CA LYS A 98 -1.83 -3.77 -31.44
C LYS A 98 -2.11 -4.49 -32.76
N LEU A 99 -1.68 -5.74 -32.90
CA LEU A 99 -1.94 -6.56 -34.08
C LEU A 99 -3.45 -6.74 -34.32
N ILE A 100 -4.19 -7.09 -33.27
CA ILE A 100 -5.65 -7.26 -33.35
C ILE A 100 -6.31 -5.93 -33.76
N LEU A 101 -5.90 -4.80 -33.17
CA LEU A 101 -6.46 -3.49 -33.49
C LEU A 101 -6.26 -3.12 -34.97
N ASN A 102 -5.06 -3.38 -35.51
CA ASN A 102 -4.75 -3.14 -36.91
C ASN A 102 -5.60 -4.02 -37.83
N HIS A 103 -5.75 -5.30 -37.49
CA HIS A 103 -6.60 -6.22 -38.25
C HIS A 103 -8.06 -5.75 -38.33
N TYR A 104 -8.62 -5.26 -37.22
CA TYR A 104 -9.95 -4.63 -37.24
C TYR A 104 -10.00 -3.38 -38.11
N GLY A 105 -8.98 -2.54 -38.06
CA GLY A 105 -8.89 -1.36 -38.92
C GLY A 105 -8.91 -1.70 -40.41
N ASP A 106 -8.23 -2.79 -40.81
CA ASP A 106 -8.19 -3.25 -42.20
C ASP A 106 -9.53 -3.83 -42.66
N LEU A 107 -10.22 -4.59 -41.79
CA LEU A 107 -11.58 -5.07 -42.07
C LEU A 107 -12.55 -3.90 -42.31
N LEU A 108 -12.48 -2.86 -41.47
CA LEU A 108 -13.32 -1.68 -41.62
C LEU A 108 -13.03 -0.93 -42.91
N LYS A 109 -11.76 -0.70 -43.26
CA LYS A 109 -11.37 -0.06 -44.52
C LYS A 109 -11.84 -0.83 -45.75
N ASN A 110 -11.77 -2.15 -45.72
CA ASN A 110 -12.21 -3.00 -46.82
C ASN A 110 -13.74 -3.11 -46.92
N SER A 111 -14.46 -2.92 -45.81
CA SER A 111 -15.93 -2.96 -45.78
C SER A 111 -16.60 -1.71 -46.37
N SER A 112 -15.90 -0.57 -46.39
CA SER A 112 -16.43 0.70 -46.93
C SER A 112 -16.85 0.65 -48.40
N GLY A 113 -16.38 -0.32 -49.19
CA GLY A 113 -16.68 -0.43 -50.61
C GLY A 113 -17.95 -1.23 -50.97
N ASP A 114 -18.52 -2.00 -50.03
CA ASP A 114 -19.70 -2.84 -50.28
C ASP A 114 -21.00 -2.22 -49.78
N PHE A 115 -20.97 -1.37 -48.76
CA PHE A 115 -22.18 -0.69 -48.25
C PHE A 115 -22.77 0.33 -49.23
N ASP A 116 -21.95 0.96 -50.07
CA ASP A 116 -22.42 1.94 -51.06
C ASP A 116 -23.17 1.27 -52.24
N LYS A 117 -22.92 -0.02 -52.50
CA LYS A 117 -23.58 -0.76 -53.59
C LYS A 117 -24.96 -1.27 -53.19
N GLU A 118 -25.16 -1.62 -51.93
CA GLU A 118 -26.45 -2.07 -51.39
C GLU A 118 -27.41 -0.90 -51.11
N ALA A 119 -26.89 0.29 -50.78
CA ALA A 119 -27.70 1.49 -50.57
C ALA A 119 -28.31 2.08 -51.86
N LEU A 120 -27.85 1.65 -53.04
CA LEU A 120 -28.36 2.12 -54.34
C LEU A 120 -29.61 1.37 -54.83
N ILE A 121 -30.06 0.33 -54.11
CA ILE A 121 -31.24 -0.47 -54.42
C ILE A 121 -32.38 -0.07 -53.48
N ILE A 122 -32.81 1.20 -53.50
CA ILE A 122 -34.11 1.64 -52.93
C ILE A 122 -34.71 2.71 -53.83
#